data_AF-A0A9E0QY45-F1
#
_entry.id   AF-A0A9E0QY45-F1
#
_cell.length_a   1.000
_cell.length_b   1.000
_cell.length_c   1.000
_cell.angle_alpha   90.00
_cell.angle_beta   90.00
_cell.angle_gamma   90.00
#
_symmetry.space_group_name_H-M   'P 1'
#
loop_
_entity.id
_entity.type
_entity.pdbx_description
1 polymer ?
#
loop_
_entity_poly.entity_id
_entity_poly.type
_entity_poly.pdbx_seq_one_letter_code
_entity_poly.pdbx_strand_id
1 'polypeptide(L)'
;VLVALAAWTSAISLMEPGVAWMVERFGLKRGPVCIMLGLVVWLLGIAALSSFNFGSGISLFGMNIFDFLDFITANVFLPLGGLFVACFAGWALKQSITRDELAMPNPVYYLAWSVVIRYIAPVAVAAIFILNLIEKLG
;
A
#
# COMPACT_ATOMS: atom_id res chain seq x y z
N VAL A 1 22.76 8.80 -12.12
CA VAL A 1 21.76 9.51 -12.96
C VAL A 1 20.52 8.66 -13.24
N LEU A 2 20.66 7.40 -13.71
CA LEU A 2 19.50 6.54 -14.02
C LEU A 2 18.59 6.23 -12.81
N VAL A 3 19.17 5.95 -11.63
CA VAL A 3 18.40 5.67 -10.40
C VAL A 3 17.53 6.86 -9.97
N ALA A 4 18.03 8.08 -10.15
CA ALA A 4 17.28 9.29 -9.79
C ALA A 4 16.05 9.48 -10.70
N LEU A 5 16.19 9.19 -12.00
CA LEU A 5 15.06 9.24 -12.95
C LEU A 5 14.02 8.16 -12.62
N ALA A 6 14.46 6.94 -12.31
CA ALA A 6 13.57 5.85 -11.91
C ALA A 6 12.84 6.14 -10.58
N ALA A 7 13.53 6.75 -9.62
CA ALA A 7 12.91 7.19 -8.37
C ALA A 7 11.87 8.28 -8.60
N TRP A 8 12.13 9.22 -9.50
CA TRP A 8 11.18 10.29 -9.85
C TRP A 8 9.88 9.73 -10.42
N THR A 9 9.95 8.84 -11.40
CA THR A 9 8.73 8.25 -12.00
C THR A 9 7.95 7.41 -10.99
N SER A 10 8.65 6.65 -10.13
CA SER A 10 8.02 5.86 -9.06
C SER A 10 7.30 6.74 -8.04
N ALA A 11 7.91 7.86 -7.64
CA ALA A 11 7.30 8.81 -6.71
C ALA A 11 6.00 9.43 -7.27
N ILE A 12 5.97 9.74 -8.58
CA ILE A 12 4.75 10.21 -9.25
C ILE A 12 3.66 9.13 -9.20
N SER A 13 3.98 7.88 -9.56
CA SER A 13 3.02 6.78 -9.55
C SER A 13 2.46 6.49 -8.15
N LEU A 14 3.25 6.67 -7.09
CA LEU A 14 2.80 6.50 -5.71
C LEU A 14 1.88 7.63 -5.22
N MET A 15 2.07 8.86 -5.71
CA MET A 15 1.26 10.00 -5.30
C MET A 15 -0.10 10.07 -6.02
N GLU A 16 -0.18 9.59 -7.27
CA GLU A 16 -1.38 9.70 -8.11
C GLU A 16 -2.66 9.11 -7.49
N PRO A 17 -2.65 7.92 -6.84
CA PRO A 17 -3.86 7.37 -6.22
C PRO A 17 -4.44 8.29 -5.14
N GLY A 18 -3.58 8.95 -4.36
CA GLY A 18 -3.99 9.92 -3.35
C GLY A 18 -4.59 11.19 -3.95
N VAL A 19 -3.96 11.72 -5.01
CA VAL A 19 -4.46 12.89 -5.74
C VAL A 19 -5.82 12.59 -6.37
N ALA A 20 -5.93 11.46 -7.09
CA ALA A 20 -7.15 11.04 -7.76
C ALA A 20 -8.30 10.88 -6.76
N TRP A 21 -8.06 10.18 -5.64
CA TRP A 21 -9.07 10.00 -4.61
C TRP A 21 -9.55 11.34 -4.03
N MET A 22 -8.66 12.28 -3.75
CA MET A 22 -9.05 13.59 -3.21
C MET A 22 -9.85 14.44 -4.22
N VAL A 23 -9.45 14.41 -5.49
CA VAL A 23 -10.13 15.14 -6.56
C VAL A 23 -11.52 14.57 -6.81
N GLU A 24 -11.65 13.24 -6.89
CA GLU A 24 -12.93 12.55 -7.12
C GLU A 24 -13.86 12.67 -5.91
N ARG A 25 -13.33 12.49 -4.69
CA ARG A 25 -14.14 12.49 -3.47
C ARG A 25 -14.58 13.87 -3.02
N PHE A 26 -13.71 14.87 -3.15
CA PHE A 26 -13.95 16.23 -2.62
C PHE A 26 -14.16 17.28 -3.73
N GLY A 27 -14.06 16.91 -5.01
CA GLY A 27 -14.25 17.84 -6.13
C GLY A 27 -13.16 18.92 -6.23
N LEU A 28 -11.99 18.70 -5.62
CA LEU A 28 -10.90 19.67 -5.58
C LEU A 28 -10.17 19.75 -6.93
N LYS A 29 -9.53 20.90 -7.20
CA LYS A 29 -8.66 21.04 -8.38
C LYS A 29 -7.36 20.28 -8.18
N ARG A 30 -6.86 19.62 -9.25
CA ARG A 30 -5.63 18.80 -9.23
C ARG A 30 -4.40 19.56 -8.71
N GLY A 31 -4.11 20.74 -9.25
CA GLY A 31 -2.90 21.51 -8.91
C GLY A 31 -2.71 21.74 -7.39
N PRO A 32 -3.69 22.34 -6.69
CA PRO A 32 -3.63 22.52 -5.24
C PRO A 32 -3.45 21.21 -4.45
N VAL A 33 -4.12 20.12 -4.86
CA VAL A 33 -4.01 18.82 -4.20
C VAL A 33 -2.60 18.25 -4.33
N CYS A 34 -1.99 18.34 -5.52
CA CYS A 34 -0.60 17.90 -5.73
C CYS A 34 0.39 18.68 -4.85
N ILE A 35 0.24 20.01 -4.75
CA ILE A 35 1.12 20.83 -3.89
C ILE A 35 0.92 20.45 -2.42
N MET A 36 -0.33 20.30 -1.98
CA MET A 36 -0.63 19.94 -0.60
C MET A 36 -0.05 18.58 -0.22
N LEU A 37 -0.32 17.52 -1.00
CA LEU A 37 0.21 16.18 -0.75
C LEU A 37 1.74 16.16 -0.86
N GLY A 38 2.31 16.86 -1.83
CA GLY A 38 3.76 17.00 -1.97
C GLY A 38 4.41 17.65 -0.76
N LEU A 39 3.83 18.73 -0.22
CA LEU A 39 4.31 19.37 1.01
C LEU A 39 4.21 18.45 2.22
N VAL A 40 3.11 17.71 2.36
CA VAL A 40 2.95 16.74 3.47
C VAL A 40 4.01 15.65 3.40
N VAL A 41 4.21 15.03 2.24
CA VAL A 41 5.23 13.98 2.04
C VAL A 41 6.63 14.54 2.25
N TRP A 42 6.90 15.76 1.80
CA TRP A 42 8.18 16.43 2.00
C TRP A 42 8.49 16.68 3.48
N LEU A 43 7.52 17.19 4.24
CA LEU A 43 7.67 17.39 5.68
C LEU A 43 7.87 16.07 6.44
N LEU A 44 7.13 15.02 6.08
CA LEU A 44 7.32 13.68 6.63
C LEU A 44 8.72 13.13 6.29
N GLY A 45 9.21 13.37 5.08
CA GLY A 45 10.58 13.02 4.68
C GLY A 45 11.64 13.73 5.51
N ILE A 46 11.46 15.02 5.81
CA ILE A 46 12.36 15.77 6.71
C ILE A 46 12.31 15.18 8.13
N ALA A 47 11.12 14.85 8.64
CA ALA A 47 10.98 14.23 9.95
C ALA A 47 11.68 12.86 10.03
N ALA A 48 11.56 12.04 8.98
CA ALA A 48 12.26 10.77 8.84
C ALA A 48 13.78 10.95 8.74
N LEU A 49 14.28 11.94 7.98
CA LEU A 49 15.71 12.22 7.91
C LEU A 49 16.28 12.69 9.26
N SER A 50 15.50 13.48 9.99
CA SER A 50 15.87 13.96 11.33
C SER A 50 16.08 12.82 12.32
N SER A 51 15.33 11.71 12.18
CA SER A 51 15.44 10.56 13.08
C SER A 51 16.79 9.82 12.99
N PHE A 52 17.54 10.00 11.90
CA PHE A 52 18.88 9.41 11.73
C PHE A 52 20.02 10.23 12.40
N ASN A 53 19.81 11.51 12.70
CA ASN A 53 20.87 12.39 13.26
C ASN A 53 20.53 12.91 14.66
N PHE A 54 19.51 13.76 14.78
CA PHE A 54 19.19 14.49 16.03
C PHE A 54 18.02 13.88 16.81
N GLY A 55 17.18 13.07 16.15
CA GLY A 55 15.98 12.46 16.73
C GLY A 55 16.17 11.10 17.39
N SER A 56 17.41 10.64 17.63
CA SER A 56 17.70 9.32 18.21
C SER A 56 17.16 9.13 19.64
N GLY A 57 16.85 10.22 20.36
CA GLY A 57 16.20 10.20 21.67
C GLY A 57 14.67 10.26 21.64
N ILE A 58 14.05 10.54 20.48
CA ILE A 58 12.59 10.58 20.32
C ILE A 58 12.15 9.22 19.80
N SER A 59 12.01 8.26 20.72
CA SER A 59 11.52 6.93 20.42
C SER A 59 10.03 6.83 20.75
N LEU A 60 9.21 6.53 19.74
CA LEU A 60 7.83 6.10 19.93
C LEU A 60 7.87 4.57 19.92
N PHE A 61 7.45 3.91 21.00
CA PHE A 61 7.51 2.44 21.13
C PHE A 61 8.92 1.83 20.98
N GLY A 62 9.99 2.59 21.27
CA GLY A 62 11.37 2.12 21.06
C GLY A 62 11.86 2.19 19.61
N MET A 63 11.02 2.67 18.69
CA MET A 63 11.34 2.89 17.28
C MET A 63 11.52 4.38 16.99
N ASN A 64 12.43 4.70 16.08
CA ASN A 64 12.57 6.07 15.58
C ASN A 64 11.39 6.40 14.62
N ILE A 65 11.24 7.68 14.23
CA ILE A 65 10.12 8.11 13.37
C ILE A 65 10.11 7.38 12.02
N PHE A 66 11.27 7.17 11.41
CA PHE A 66 11.39 6.43 10.15
C PHE A 66 10.95 4.97 10.29
N ASP A 67 11.45 4.26 11.30
CA ASP A 67 11.14 2.85 11.57
C ASP A 67 9.66 2.64 11.88
N PHE A 68 9.04 3.59 12.59
CA PHE A 68 7.61 3.57 12.87
C PHE A 68 6.77 3.77 11.60
N LEU A 69 7.12 4.74 10.76
CA LEU A 69 6.44 4.97 9.48
C LEU A 69 6.60 3.77 8.53
N ASP A 70 7.79 3.18 8.48
CA ASP A 70 8.07 1.97 7.74
C ASP A 70 7.26 0.77 8.27
N PHE A 71 7.20 0.60 9.59
CA PHE A 71 6.41 -0.45 10.21
C PHE A 71 4.93 -0.36 9.85
N ILE A 72 4.32 0.80 10.06
CA ILE A 72 2.91 1.00 9.75
C ILE A 72 2.64 0.77 8.26
N THR A 73 3.52 1.26 7.38
CA THR A 73 3.26 1.17 5.94
C THR A 73 3.51 -0.24 5.40
N ALA A 74 4.73 -0.75 5.58
CA ALA A 74 5.15 -2.01 4.97
C ALA A 74 4.58 -3.25 5.67
N ASN A 75 4.41 -3.20 6.99
CA ASN A 75 4.00 -4.37 7.77
C ASN A 75 2.51 -4.36 8.13
N VAL A 76 1.85 -3.19 8.12
CA VAL A 76 0.43 -3.08 8.45
C VAL A 76 -0.41 -2.75 7.23
N PHE A 77 -0.22 -1.57 6.62
CA PHE A 77 -1.09 -1.12 5.53
C PHE A 77 -0.99 -1.98 4.28
N LEU A 78 0.20 -2.44 3.90
CA LEU A 78 0.39 -3.22 2.69
C LEU A 78 -0.25 -4.63 2.80
N PRO A 79 -0.01 -5.42 3.86
CA PRO A 79 -0.71 -6.69 4.05
C PRO A 79 -2.21 -6.53 4.25
N LEU A 80 -2.64 -5.54 5.03
CA LEU A 80 -4.07 -5.31 5.30
C LEU A 80 -4.83 -4.85 4.06
N GLY A 81 -4.23 -3.97 3.24
CA GLY A 81 -4.75 -3.59 1.93
C GLY A 81 -4.83 -4.78 0.98
N GLY A 82 -3.77 -5.60 0.92
CA GLY A 82 -3.75 -6.84 0.13
C GLY A 82 -4.84 -7.82 0.57
N LEU A 83 -5.06 -7.97 1.89
CA LEU A 83 -6.11 -8.82 2.45
C LEU A 83 -7.49 -8.31 2.06
N PHE A 84 -7.75 -7.01 2.19
CA PHE A 84 -9.03 -6.43 1.77
C PHE A 84 -9.28 -6.57 0.27
N VAL A 85 -8.26 -6.37 -0.56
CA VAL A 85 -8.38 -6.58 -2.02
C VAL A 85 -8.64 -8.04 -2.34
N ALA A 86 -7.91 -8.98 -1.72
CA ALA A 86 -8.14 -10.41 -1.91
C ALA A 86 -9.54 -10.82 -1.45
N CYS A 87 -9.99 -10.30 -0.30
CA CYS A 87 -11.32 -10.57 0.21
C CYS A 87 -12.42 -10.03 -0.71
N PHE A 88 -12.24 -8.80 -1.19
CA PHE A 88 -13.16 -8.15 -2.10
C PHE A 88 -13.23 -8.88 -3.45
N ALA A 89 -12.09 -9.18 -4.05
CA ALA A 89 -12.00 -9.88 -5.33
C ALA A 89 -12.46 -11.33 -5.26
N GLY A 90 -12.19 -12.02 -4.15
CA GLY A 90 -12.55 -13.41 -3.95
C GLY A 90 -14.03 -13.62 -3.63
N TRP A 91 -14.59 -12.84 -2.69
CA TRP A 91 -15.92 -13.11 -2.15
C TRP A 91 -16.96 -12.01 -2.39
N ALA A 92 -16.56 -10.73 -2.48
CA ALA A 92 -17.54 -9.64 -2.65
C ALA A 92 -17.91 -9.39 -4.12
N LEU A 93 -16.98 -9.61 -5.05
CA LEU A 93 -17.20 -9.44 -6.48
C LEU A 93 -18.03 -10.58 -7.08
N LYS A 94 -18.98 -10.20 -7.94
CA LYS A 94 -19.78 -11.17 -8.71
C LYS A 94 -18.88 -11.86 -9.74
N GLN A 95 -19.01 -13.19 -9.83
CA GLN A 95 -18.24 -13.99 -10.78
C GLN A 95 -18.41 -13.56 -12.24
N SER A 96 -19.56 -12.98 -12.61
CA SER A 96 -19.78 -12.44 -13.96
C SER A 96 -18.81 -11.31 -14.28
N ILE A 97 -18.72 -10.30 -13.40
CA ILE A 97 -17.82 -9.16 -13.56
C ILE A 97 -16.37 -9.64 -13.66
N THR A 98 -15.98 -10.56 -12.79
CA THR A 98 -14.61 -11.07 -12.74
C THR A 98 -14.24 -11.88 -13.99
N ARG A 99 -15.19 -12.60 -14.59
CA ARG A 99 -14.95 -13.32 -15.85
C ARG A 99 -14.80 -12.38 -17.04
N ASP A 100 -15.62 -11.35 -17.08
CA ASP A 100 -15.61 -10.36 -18.16
C ASP A 100 -14.31 -9.52 -18.10
N GLU A 101 -13.91 -9.05 -16.92
CA GLU A 101 -12.71 -8.23 -16.72
C GLU A 101 -11.40 -9.01 -16.87
N LEU A 102 -11.34 -10.26 -16.38
CA LEU A 102 -10.13 -11.09 -16.56
C LEU A 102 -9.98 -11.57 -18.01
N ALA A 103 -11.05 -11.50 -18.81
CA ALA A 103 -11.09 -11.94 -20.21
C ALA A 103 -10.43 -13.31 -20.46
N MET A 104 -10.53 -14.23 -19.48
CA MET A 104 -9.87 -15.53 -19.53
C MET A 104 -10.70 -16.51 -20.37
N PRO A 105 -10.21 -16.98 -21.54
CA PRO A 105 -11.01 -17.82 -22.43
C PRO A 105 -11.22 -19.24 -21.90
N ASN A 106 -10.29 -19.74 -21.08
CA ASN A 106 -10.29 -21.12 -20.59
C ASN A 106 -10.87 -21.20 -19.16
N PRO A 107 -11.93 -22.00 -18.94
CA PRO A 107 -12.56 -22.16 -17.63
C PRO A 107 -11.63 -22.74 -16.55
N VAL A 108 -10.60 -23.51 -16.93
CA VAL A 108 -9.62 -24.08 -15.99
C VAL A 108 -8.74 -23.00 -15.37
N TYR A 109 -8.27 -22.03 -16.15
CA TYR A 109 -7.46 -20.93 -15.63
C TYR A 109 -8.27 -20.00 -14.73
N TYR A 110 -9.54 -19.77 -15.08
CA TYR A 110 -10.45 -19.02 -14.21
C TYR A 110 -10.68 -19.73 -12.87
N LEU A 111 -10.87 -21.06 -12.88
CA LEU A 111 -11.05 -21.84 -11.66
C LEU A 111 -9.78 -21.79 -10.79
N ALA A 112 -8.60 -21.95 -11.39
CA ALA A 112 -7.33 -21.86 -10.70
C ALA A 112 -7.14 -20.48 -10.05
N TRP A 113 -7.38 -19.40 -10.80
CA TRP A 113 -7.34 -18.04 -10.29
C TRP A 113 -8.35 -17.83 -9.15
N SER A 114 -9.58 -18.35 -9.30
CA SER A 114 -10.63 -18.24 -8.29
C SER A 114 -10.27 -18.93 -6.98
N VAL A 115 -9.64 -20.11 -7.05
CA VAL A 115 -9.13 -20.82 -5.86
C VAL A 115 -7.98 -20.05 -5.22
N VAL A 116 -7.06 -19.51 -6.01
CA VAL A 116 -5.93 -18.74 -5.49
C VAL A 116 -6.43 -17.49 -4.76
N ILE A 117 -7.29 -16.69 -5.37
CA ILE A 117 -7.75 -15.42 -4.78
C ILE A 117 -8.68 -15.63 -3.58
N ARG A 118 -9.46 -16.72 -3.55
CA ARG A 118 -10.37 -17.04 -2.44
C ARG A 118 -9.69 -17.75 -1.28
N TYR A 119 -8.71 -18.61 -1.51
CA TYR A 119 -8.16 -19.44 -0.44
C TYR A 119 -6.68 -19.17 -0.19
N ILE A 120 -5.86 -19.19 -1.23
CA ILE A 120 -4.40 -19.11 -1.07
C ILE A 120 -3.96 -17.70 -0.69
N ALA A 121 -4.40 -16.67 -1.42
CA ALA A 121 -3.98 -15.30 -1.21
C ALA A 121 -4.41 -14.76 0.17
N PRO A 122 -5.66 -14.92 0.63
CA PRO A 122 -6.08 -14.42 1.94
C PRO A 122 -5.34 -15.12 3.09
N VAL A 123 -5.15 -16.44 2.99
CA VAL A 123 -4.42 -17.21 4.01
C VAL A 123 -2.94 -16.84 4.04
N ALA A 124 -2.28 -16.72 2.88
CA ALA A 124 -0.88 -16.33 2.80
C ALA A 124 -0.65 -14.91 3.34
N VAL A 125 -1.49 -13.95 2.96
CA VAL A 125 -1.40 -12.57 3.44
C VAL A 125 -1.66 -12.49 4.95
N ALA A 126 -2.67 -13.21 5.46
CA ALA A 126 -2.94 -13.28 6.89
C ALA A 126 -1.77 -13.91 7.67
N ALA A 127 -1.15 -14.98 7.13
CA ALA A 127 0.02 -15.60 7.74
C ALA A 127 1.21 -14.64 7.79
N ILE A 128 1.52 -13.96 6.68
CA ILE A 128 2.61 -12.96 6.63
C ILE A 128 2.33 -11.81 7.60
N PHE A 129 1.09 -11.34 7.70
CA PHE A 129 0.72 -10.27 8.63
C PHE A 129 0.93 -10.70 10.10
N ILE A 130 0.50 -11.90 10.47
CA ILE A 130 0.70 -12.45 11.82
C ILE A 130 2.19 -12.64 12.12
N LEU A 131 2.95 -13.21 11.18
CA LEU A 131 4.40 -13.41 11.35
C LEU A 131 5.13 -12.09 11.57
N ASN A 132 4.85 -11.06 10.75
CA ASN A 132 5.45 -9.73 10.91
C ASN A 132 5.08 -9.09 12.26
N LEU A 133 3.86 -9.30 12.75
CA LEU A 133 3.46 -8.81 14.08
C LEU A 133 4.23 -9.53 15.20
N ILE A 134 4.42 -10.84 15.10
CA ILE A 134 5.15 -11.62 16.10
C ILE A 134 6.63 -11.24 16.12
N GLU A 135 7.27 -11.12 14.96
CA GLU A 135 8.71 -10.81 14.85
C GLU A 135 9.05 -9.40 15.35
N LYS A 136 8.09 -8.46 15.26
CA LYS A 136 8.33 -7.05 15.60
C LYS A 136 7.84 -6.66 17.00
N LEU A 137 7.01 -7.49 17.65
CA LEU A 137 6.50 -7.29 19.01
C LEU A 137 7.09 -8.26 20.06
N GLY A 138 7.74 -9.35 19.63
CA GLY A 138 8.41 -10.33 20.50
C GLY A 138 9.91 -10.06 20.61
#